data_AF-A0A8X6MHC7-F1
#
_entry.id   AF-A0A8X6MHC7-F1
#
_cell.length_a   1.000
_cell.length_b   1.000
_cell.length_c   1.000
_cell.angle_alpha   90.00
_cell.angle_beta   90.00
_cell.angle_gamma   90.00
#
_symmetry.space_group_name_H-M   'P 1'
#
loop_
_entity.id
_entity.type
_entity.pdbx_description
1 polymer ?
#
loop_
_entity_poly.entity_id
_entity_poly.type
_entity_poly.pdbx_seq_one_letter_code
_entity_poly.pdbx_strand_id
1 'polypeptide(L)' 'EEQHLLESPYHTNCTDYEGLWKENNKTGPRSQEMCRERCTWNFFKSCDGCEKGFSMVEKPKQMCKISRFFSVYA' A
#
# COMPACT_ATOMS: atom_id res chain seq x y z
N GLU A 1 -24.70 23.96 12.09
CA GLU A 1 -23.55 23.60 12.94
C GLU A 1 -22.38 24.46 12.49
N GLU A 2 -21.79 25.21 13.41
CA GLU A 2 -20.69 26.14 13.10
C GLU A 2 -19.37 25.38 13.30
N GLN A 3 -18.57 25.23 12.24
CA GLN A 3 -17.33 24.46 12.28
C GLN A 3 -16.22 25.29 12.95
N HIS A 4 -15.90 24.98 14.21
CA HIS A 4 -14.72 25.51 14.89
C HIS A 4 -13.47 24.82 14.34
N LEU A 5 -12.70 25.53 13.51
CA LEU A 5 -11.39 25.07 13.03
C LEU A 5 -10.36 25.12 14.19
N LEU A 6 -9.45 24.15 14.23
CA LEU A 6 -8.33 24.17 15.18
C LEU A 6 -7.33 25.27 14.79
N GLU A 7 -6.81 25.99 15.80
CA GLU A 7 -5.76 26.98 15.58
C GLU A 7 -4.47 26.33 15.07
N SER A 8 -3.82 26.99 14.11
CA SER A 8 -2.57 26.49 13.51
C SER A 8 -1.37 26.74 14.44
N PRO A 9 -0.42 25.79 14.57
CA PRO A 9 -0.41 24.47 13.95
C PRO A 9 -1.20 23.47 14.80
N TYR A 10 -2.21 22.83 14.19
CA TYR A 10 -2.93 21.75 14.86
C TYR A 10 -2.14 20.45 14.76
N HIS A 11 -2.23 19.64 15.80
CA HIS A 11 -1.62 18.32 15.79
C HIS A 11 -2.22 17.47 14.67
N THR A 12 -1.36 16.92 13.81
CA THR A 12 -1.74 15.93 12.81
C THR A 12 -1.07 14.61 13.14
N ASN A 13 -1.78 13.51 12.91
CA ASN A 13 -1.21 12.16 13.00
C ASN A 13 -0.78 11.66 11.61
N CYS A 14 -0.16 12.54 10.83
CA CYS A 14 0.33 12.23 9.50
C CYS A 14 1.74 11.62 9.59
N THR A 15 2.01 10.63 8.75
CA THR A 15 3.36 10.06 8.61
C THR A 15 4.12 10.78 7.50
N ASP A 16 5.35 11.22 7.77
CA ASP A 16 6.26 11.73 6.74
C ASP A 16 6.89 10.59 5.94
N TYR A 17 6.15 10.11 4.93
CA TYR A 17 6.64 9.04 4.06
C TYR A 17 7.86 9.46 3.23
N GLU A 18 8.01 10.74 2.88
CA GLU A 18 9.17 11.22 2.11
C GLU A 18 10.45 11.21 2.95
N GLY A 19 10.38 11.68 4.20
CA GLY A 19 11.47 11.62 5.15
C GLY A 19 11.91 10.19 5.40
N LEU A 20 10.96 9.32 5.76
CA LEU A 20 11.23 7.89 6.01
C LEU A 20 11.82 7.19 4.78
N TRP A 21 11.36 7.50 3.57
CA TRP A 21 11.91 6.92 2.34
C TRP A 21 13.35 7.35 2.09
N LYS A 22 13.69 8.62 2.32
CA LYS A 22 15.06 9.13 2.20
C LYS A 22 15.99 8.50 3.22
N GLU A 23 15.54 8.37 4.47
CA GLU A 23 16.30 7.74 5.57
C GLU A 23 16.54 6.25 5.30
N ASN A 24 15.58 5.56 4.72
CA ASN A 24 15.68 4.13 4.37
C ASN A 24 16.35 3.88 3.01
N ASN A 25 17.36 4.67 2.64
CA ASN A 25 18.09 4.52 1.37
C ASN A 25 17.19 4.46 0.13
N LYS A 26 16.13 5.28 0.11
CA LYS A 26 15.15 5.32 -0.97
C LYS A 26 14.44 3.98 -1.20
N THR A 27 14.20 3.25 -0.11
CA THR A 27 13.42 2.01 -0.12
C THR A 27 12.20 2.12 0.79
N GLY A 28 11.12 1.41 0.47
CA GLY A 28 9.89 1.43 1.27
C GLY A 28 8.74 2.23 0.64
N PRO A 29 7.59 2.31 1.32
CA PRO A 29 6.42 3.03 0.84
C PRO A 29 6.63 4.55 0.88
N ARG A 30 6.26 5.22 -0.21
CA ARG A 30 6.34 6.69 -0.36
C ARG A 30 4.99 7.40 -0.22
N SER A 31 3.93 6.65 0.02
CA SER A 31 2.58 7.16 0.29
C SER A 31 1.82 6.22 1.21
N GLN A 32 0.69 6.69 1.73
CA GLN A 32 -0.20 5.87 2.56
C GLN A 32 -0.77 4.69 1.79
N GLU A 33 -1.14 4.88 0.53
CA GLU A 33 -1.67 3.86 -0.37
C GLU A 33 -0.61 2.78 -0.62
N MET A 34 0.63 3.19 -0.90
CA MET A 34 1.73 2.24 -1.08
C MET A 34 2.02 1.44 0.20
N CYS A 35 1.84 2.04 1.38
CA CYS A 35 1.95 1.33 2.65
C CYS A 35 0.85 0.26 2.79
N ARG A 36 -0.41 0.63 2.52
CA ARG A 36 -1.56 -0.31 2.55
C ARG A 36 -1.36 -1.47 1.57
N GLU A 37 -0.96 -1.16 0.34
CA GLU A 37 -0.68 -2.17 -0.69
C GLU A 37 0.45 -3.12 -0.25
N ARG A 38 1.53 -2.60 0.34
CA ARG A 38 2.62 -3.44 0.86
C ARG A 38 2.15 -4.38 1.97
N CYS A 39 1.26 -3.93 2.87
CA CYS A 39 0.68 -4.79 3.89
C CYS A 39 -0.16 -5.91 3.28
N THR A 40 -1.03 -5.58 2.33
CA THR A 40 -1.84 -6.55 1.57
C THR A 40 -0.95 -7.55 0.85
N TRP A 41 0.14 -7.07 0.23
CA TRP A 41 1.13 -7.90 -0.44
C TRP A 41 1.79 -8.91 0.51
N ASN A 42 2.30 -8.44 1.64
CA ASN A 42 2.94 -9.31 2.64
C ASN A 42 1.97 -10.40 3.13
N PHE A 43 0.71 -10.03 3.35
CA PHE A 43 -0.33 -10.97 3.75
C PHE A 43 -0.56 -12.06 2.70
N PHE A 44 -0.89 -11.70 1.46
CA PHE A 44 -1.14 -12.69 0.40
C PHE A 44 0.10 -13.51 0.05
N LYS A 45 1.28 -12.89 0.05
CA LYS A 45 2.53 -13.62 -0.12
C LYS A 45 2.74 -14.68 0.97
N SER A 46 2.38 -14.38 2.22
CA SER A 46 2.46 -15.36 3.31
C SER A 46 1.42 -16.48 3.18
N CYS A 47 0.25 -16.21 2.60
CA CYS A 47 -0.83 -17.19 2.42
C CYS A 47 -0.64 -18.08 1.18
N ASP A 48 -0.41 -17.49 0.02
CA ASP A 48 -0.44 -18.15 -1.28
C ASP A 48 0.96 -18.38 -1.88
N GLY A 49 2.01 -17.79 -1.28
CA GLY A 49 3.37 -17.80 -1.84
C GLY A 49 3.53 -16.91 -3.08
N CYS A 50 2.45 -16.26 -3.53
CA CYS A 50 2.39 -15.40 -4.71
C CYS A 50 1.44 -14.21 -4.48
N GLU A 51 1.51 -13.25 -5.39
CA GLU A 51 0.83 -11.97 -5.29
C GLU A 51 -0.43 -11.92 -6.17
N LYS A 52 -1.59 -11.63 -5.56
CA LYS A 52 -2.85 -11.40 -6.29
C LYS A 52 -2.85 -9.99 -6.86
N GLY A 53 -3.03 -9.88 -8.17
CA GLY A 53 -2.65 -8.68 -8.93
C GLY A 53 -3.56 -7.47 -8.71
N PHE A 54 -3.00 -6.41 -8.13
CA PHE A 54 -3.24 -4.97 -8.40
C PHE A 54 -2.12 -4.12 -7.75
N SER A 55 -0.89 -4.62 -7.71
CA SER A 55 0.13 -3.98 -6.90
C SER A 55 0.96 -2.97 -7.68
N MET A 56 1.37 -1.91 -6.98
CA MET A 56 2.41 -0.99 -7.42
C MET A 56 3.82 -1.55 -7.15
N VAL A 57 3.97 -2.88 -7.03
CA VAL A 57 5.24 -3.50 -6.61
C VAL A 57 6.30 -3.31 -7.69
N GLU A 58 7.46 -2.79 -7.27
CA GLU A 58 8.62 -2.51 -8.14
C GLU A 58 9.12 -3.74 -8.94
N LYS A 59 8.73 -4.95 -8.55
CA LYS A 59 9.17 -6.22 -9.17
C LYS A 59 7.99 -7.18 -9.40
N PRO A 60 7.31 -7.14 -10.56
CA PRO A 60 6.11 -7.93 -10.87
C PRO A 60 6.35 -9.45 -11.03
N LYS A 61 7.53 -9.96 -10.67
CA LYS A 61 7.93 -11.36 -10.90
C LYS A 61 7.27 -12.36 -9.94
N GLN A 62 6.49 -11.90 -8.96
CA GLN A 62 5.88 -12.75 -7.92
C GLN A 62 4.35 -12.86 -8.04
N MET A 63 3.77 -12.44 -9.16
CA MET A 63 2.32 -12.53 -9.37
C MET A 63 1.84 -13.98 -9.43
N CYS A 64 0.73 -14.28 -8.77
CA CYS A 64 0.03 -15.54 -8.91
C CYS A 64 -0.38 -15.73 -10.37
N LYS A 65 -0.08 -16.91 -10.92
CA LYS A 65 -0.69 -17.32 -12.19
C LYS A 65 -2.18 -17.47 -11.95
N ILE A 66 -2.97 -16.58 -12.53
CA ILE A 66 -4.42 -16.77 -12.60
C ILE A 66 -4.62 -17.99 -13.50
N SER A 67 -4.79 -19.19 -12.92
CA SER A 67 -5.37 -20.29 -13.68
C SER A 67 -6.74 -19.79 -14.15
N ARG A 68 -6.94 -19.82 -15.47
CA ARG A 68 -8.10 -19.33 -16.25
C ARG A 68 -9.46 -19.79 -15.68
N PHE A 69 -9.86 -19.22 -14.55
CA PHE A 69 -11.14 -19.41 -13.86
C PHE A 69 -11.62 -18.05 -13.34
N PHE A 70 -11.62 -17.05 -14.23
CA PHE A 70 -12.77 -16.15 -14.22
C PHE A 70 -13.94 -16.97 -14.76
N SER A 71 -14.60 -17.75 -13.89
CA SER A 71 -16.03 -17.94 -14.08
C SER A 71 -16.62 -16.55 -13.93
N VAL A 72 -16.88 -15.96 -15.09
CA VAL A 72 -17.82 -14.87 -15.26
C VAL A 72 -19.08 -15.30 -14.52
N TYR A 73 -19.36 -14.68 -13.38
CA TYR A 73 -20.75 -14.59 -12.94
C TYR A 73 -21.41 -13.61 -13.91
N ALA A 74 -21.96 -14.19 -14.99
CA ALA A 74 -22.99 -13.61 -15.83
C ALA A 74 -24.31 -14.25 -15.42
#